data_AF-A0A9D8L1X0-F1
#
_entry.id   AF-A0A9D8L1X0-F1
#
_cell.length_a   1.000
_cell.length_b   1.000
_cell.length_c   1.000
_cell.angle_alpha   90.00
_cell.angle_beta   90.00
_cell.angle_gamma   90.00
#
_symmetry.space_group_name_H-M   'P 1'
#
loop_
_entity.id
_entity.type
_entity.pdbx_description
1 polymer ?
#
loop_
_entity_poly.entity_id
_entity_poly.type
_entity_poly.pdbx_seq_one_letter_code
_entity_poly.pdbx_strand_id
1 'polypeptide(L)' 'ANKINVIKEVRAITGLGLKEAKDLVEGAPKPVKEGVSKDEAAKLKTQLEGDGAKVEIK' A
#
# COMPACT_ATOMS: atom_id res chain seq x y z
N ALA A 1 6.76 -14.44 -1.46
CA ALA A 1 6.58 -13.10 -0.88
C ALA A 1 5.10 -12.92 -0.54
N ASN A 2 4.79 -12.48 0.68
CA ASN A 2 3.44 -12.43 1.25
C ASN A 2 2.57 -11.33 0.62
N LYS A 3 2.28 -11.43 -0.70
CA LYS A 3 1.41 -10.49 -1.42
C LYS A 3 0.05 -10.30 -0.74
N ILE A 4 -0.45 -11.33 -0.06
CA ILE A 4 -1.70 -11.25 0.71
C ILE A 4 -1.63 -10.21 1.82
N ASN A 5 -0.49 -10.08 2.53
CA ASN A 5 -0.36 -9.09 3.60
C ASN A 5 -0.37 -7.68 3.03
N VAL A 6 0.40 -7.45 1.95
CA VAL A 6 0.40 -6.18 1.22
C VAL A 6 -1.00 -5.82 0.71
N ILE A 7 -1.74 -6.80 0.16
CA ILE A 7 -3.12 -6.59 -0.30
C ILE A 7 -4.05 -6.23 0.87
N LYS A 8 -3.90 -6.88 2.04
CA LYS A 8 -4.69 -6.54 3.23
C LYS A 8 -4.44 -5.11 3.70
N GLU A 9 -3.18 -4.68 3.75
CA GLU A 9 -2.87 -3.31 4.19
C GLU A 9 -3.24 -2.27 3.16
N VAL A 10 -2.99 -2.51 1.87
CA VAL A 10 -3.52 -1.62 0.82
C VAL A 10 -5.04 -1.50 0.93
N ARG A 11 -5.75 -2.60 1.21
CA ARG A 11 -7.20 -2.56 1.43
C ARG A 11 -7.59 -1.75 2.66
N ALA A 12 -6.87 -1.89 3.76
CA ALA A 12 -7.12 -1.12 4.98
C ALA A 12 -6.84 0.38 4.81
N ILE A 13 -5.80 0.73 4.03
CA ILE A 13 -5.36 2.10 3.78
C ILE A 13 -6.31 2.82 2.81
N THR A 14 -6.74 2.13 1.76
CA THR A 14 -7.52 2.70 0.64
C THR A 14 -9.02 2.47 0.74
N GLY A 15 -9.46 1.50 1.54
CA GLY A 15 -10.86 1.11 1.62
C GLY A 15 -11.40 0.39 0.38
N LEU A 16 -10.54 0.05 -0.59
CA LEU A 16 -10.93 -0.60 -1.83
C LEU A 16 -11.46 -2.04 -1.62
N GLY A 17 -12.17 -2.59 -2.59
CA GLY A 17 -12.56 -4.00 -2.60
C GLY A 17 -11.36 -4.93 -2.75
N LEU A 18 -11.53 -6.22 -2.42
CA LEU A 18 -10.43 -7.23 -2.53
C LEU A 18 -9.85 -7.30 -3.95
N LYS A 19 -10.69 -7.19 -4.97
CA LYS A 19 -10.27 -7.19 -6.37
C LYS A 19 -9.46 -5.95 -6.72
N GLU A 20 -9.93 -4.77 -6.33
CA GLU A 20 -9.28 -3.48 -6.60
C GLU A 20 -7.94 -3.35 -5.87
N ALA A 21 -7.88 -3.78 -4.60
CA ALA A 21 -6.63 -3.81 -3.84
C ALA A 21 -5.61 -4.79 -4.48
N LYS A 22 -6.06 -5.94 -4.98
CA LYS A 22 -5.21 -6.86 -5.74
C LYS A 22 -4.71 -6.23 -7.04
N ASP A 23 -5.59 -5.62 -7.81
CA ASP A 23 -5.28 -4.94 -9.08
C ASP A 23 -4.32 -3.74 -8.86
N LEU A 24 -4.36 -3.10 -7.68
CA LEU A 24 -3.46 -2.00 -7.29
C LEU A 24 -2.06 -2.52 -6.93
N VAL A 25 -1.98 -3.59 -6.13
CA VAL A 25 -0.70 -4.21 -5.73
C VAL A 25 -0.01 -4.91 -6.91
N GLU A 26 -0.77 -5.60 -7.76
CA GLU A 26 -0.25 -6.26 -8.97
C GLU A 26 0.08 -5.27 -10.09
N GLY A 27 -0.60 -4.13 -10.13
CA GLY A 27 -0.42 -3.08 -11.13
C GLY A 27 0.61 -2.02 -10.76
N ALA A 28 1.49 -2.26 -9.78
CA ALA A 28 2.54 -1.33 -9.40
C ALA A 28 3.46 -0.98 -10.60
N PRO A 29 3.94 0.27 -10.72
CA PRO A 29 3.83 1.37 -9.76
C PRO A 29 2.51 2.15 -9.89
N LYS A 30 1.71 2.17 -8.81
CA LYS A 30 0.49 2.98 -8.67
C LYS A 30 0.45 3.66 -7.31
N PRO A 31 -0.12 4.87 -7.20
CA PRO A 31 -0.27 5.54 -5.91
C PRO A 31 -1.24 4.77 -5.01
N VAL A 32 -0.79 4.47 -3.78
CA VAL A 32 -1.63 3.84 -2.74
C VAL A 32 -2.42 4.90 -1.99
N LYS A 33 -1.81 6.05 -1.69
CA LYS A 33 -2.49 7.19 -1.05
C LYS A 33 -1.77 8.48 -1.42
N GLU A 34 -2.53 9.53 -1.67
CA GLU A 34 -2.04 10.85 -2.09
C GLU A 34 -2.46 11.93 -1.09
N GLY A 35 -1.71 13.02 -1.00
CA GLY A 35 -2.04 14.16 -0.12
C GLY A 35 -1.91 13.86 1.38
N VAL A 36 -1.18 12.82 1.76
CA VAL A 36 -0.93 12.47 3.16
C VAL A 36 0.19 13.32 3.75
N SER A 37 0.15 13.53 5.07
CA SER A 37 1.24 14.17 5.80
C SER A 37 2.53 13.34 5.73
N LYS A 38 3.70 13.96 5.93
CA LYS A 38 4.98 13.24 5.96
C LYS A 38 5.01 12.14 7.02
N ASP A 39 4.38 12.36 8.17
CA ASP A 39 4.29 11.38 9.25
C ASP A 39 3.41 10.19 8.87
N GLU A 40 2.28 10.43 8.20
CA GLU A 40 1.42 9.37 7.69
C GLU A 40 2.11 8.61 6.55
N ALA A 41 2.76 9.29 5.61
CA ALA A 41 3.53 8.66 4.54
C ALA A 41 4.64 7.74 5.10
N ALA A 42 5.37 8.19 6.12
CA ALA A 42 6.40 7.40 6.78
C ALA A 42 5.82 6.15 7.46
N LYS A 43 4.70 6.29 8.17
CA LYS A 43 4.00 5.15 8.80
C LYS A 43 3.55 4.11 7.78
N LEU A 44 2.90 4.56 6.70
CA LEU A 44 2.43 3.68 5.62
C LEU A 44 3.58 2.97 4.93
N LYS A 45 4.70 3.69 4.70
CA LYS A 45 5.92 3.09 4.16
C LYS A 45 6.44 1.99 5.06
N THR A 46 6.59 2.23 6.37
CA THR A 46 7.08 1.22 7.30
C THR A 46 6.16 0.00 7.39
N GLN A 47 4.83 0.19 7.42
CA GLN A 47 3.87 -0.90 7.42
C GLN A 47 3.98 -1.76 6.17
N LEU A 48 3.88 -1.14 4.99
CA LEU A 48 3.90 -1.84 3.71
C LEU A 48 5.26 -2.51 3.44
N GLU A 49 6.38 -1.87 3.80
CA GLU A 49 7.72 -2.47 3.71
C GLU A 49 7.91 -3.63 4.68
N GLY A 50 7.34 -3.55 5.89
CA GLY A 50 7.31 -4.66 6.86
C GLY A 50 6.61 -5.91 6.34
N ASP A 51 5.60 -5.73 5.47
CA ASP A 51 4.86 -6.81 4.81
C ASP A 51 5.49 -7.28 3.48
N GLY A 52 6.64 -6.71 3.10
CA GLY A 52 7.40 -7.08 1.91
C GLY A 52 7.00 -6.36 0.63
N ALA A 53 6.31 -5.21 0.74
CA ALA A 53 6.17 -4.26 -0.36
C ALA A 53 7.39 -3.32 -0.43
N LYS A 54 7.51 -2.56 -1.52
CA LYS A 54 8.47 -1.46 -1.64
C LYS A 54 7.68 -0.18 -1.88
N VAL A 55 7.82 0.80 -0.99
CA VAL A 55 7.05 2.05 -1.07
C VAL A 55 7.98 3.22 -1.38
N GLU A 56 7.63 3.96 -2.43
CA GLU A 56 8.27 5.21 -2.80
C GLU A 56 7.37 6.38 -2.35
N ILE A 57 7.92 7.31 -1.58
CA ILE A 57 7.24 8.55 -1.19
C ILE A 57 7.67 9.61 -2.19
N LYS A 58 6.70 10.19 -2.91
CA LYS A 58 6.90 11.30 -3.84
C LYS A 58 6.26 12.57 -3.29
#